data_AF-A0A3Q7EIP9-F1
#
_entry.id   AF-A0A3Q7EIP9-F1
#
_cell.length_a   1.000
_cell.length_b   1.000
_cell.length_c   1.000
_cell.angle_alpha   90.00
_cell.angle_beta   90.00
_cell.angle_gamma   90.00
#
_symmetry.space_group_name_H-M   'P 1'
#
loop_
_entity.id
_entity.type
_entity.pdbx_description
1 polymer ?
#
loop_
_entity_poly.entity_id
_entity_poly.type
_entity_poly.pdbx_seq_one_letter_code
_entity_poly.pdbx_strand_id
1 'polypeptide(L)' 'MSSTRNLTSFFSFPFKFINVEGIVEIQAPQKLSSGLLHSQPKSTVGSPACFPFSAKRKALNITTIALP' A
#
# COMPACT_ATOMS: atom_id res chain seq x y z
N MET A 1 -14.83 -20.98 19.92
CA MET A 1 -14.91 -20.32 18.59
C MET A 1 -13.93 -19.15 18.56
N SER A 2 -12.79 -19.30 17.89
CA SER A 2 -11.80 -18.22 17.74
C SER A 2 -12.14 -17.39 16.51
N SER A 3 -12.70 -16.20 16.73
CA SER A 3 -12.98 -15.22 15.66
C SER A 3 -11.64 -14.67 15.15
N THR A 4 -11.15 -15.18 14.03
CA THR A 4 -10.01 -14.60 13.32
C THR A 4 -10.45 -13.25 12.74
N ARG A 5 -10.28 -12.18 13.53
CA ARG A 5 -10.44 -10.81 13.03
C ARG A 5 -9.45 -10.61 11.88
N ASN A 6 -9.98 -10.55 10.66
CA ASN A 6 -9.20 -10.30 9.46
C ASN A 6 -8.65 -8.87 9.60
N LEU A 7 -7.35 -8.74 9.88
CA LEU A 7 -6.74 -7.45 10.18
C LEU A 7 -6.41 -6.81 8.83
N THR A 8 -7.25 -5.88 8.40
CA THR A 8 -7.00 -5.03 7.23
C THR A 8 -6.30 -3.75 7.67
N SER A 9 -5.18 -3.45 7.03
CA SER A 9 -4.41 -2.22 7.29
C SER A 9 -4.30 -1.39 6.01
N PHE A 10 -4.53 -0.09 6.11
CA PHE A 10 -4.40 0.83 4.99
C PHE A 10 -3.14 1.69 5.16
N PHE A 11 -2.33 1.78 4.11
CA PHE A 11 -1.13 2.61 4.07
C PHE A 11 -1.27 3.59 2.92
N SER A 12 -1.07 4.87 3.21
CA SER A 12 -0.99 5.94 2.21
C SER A 12 0.40 6.53 2.23
N PHE A 13 1.03 6.71 1.07
CA PHE A 13 2.37 7.31 0.97
C PHE A 13 2.52 8.17 -0.29
N PRO A 14 3.12 9.37 -0.16
CA PRO A 14 3.51 10.17 -1.31
C PRO A 14 4.90 9.80 -1.81
N PHE A 15 5.05 9.55 -3.11
CA PHE A 15 6.34 9.53 -3.77
C PHE A 15 6.73 10.95 -4.17
N LYS A 16 7.77 11.50 -3.53
CA LYS A 16 8.19 12.90 -3.78
C LYS A 16 8.93 13.09 -5.11
N PHE A 17 9.57 12.04 -5.64
CA PHE A 17 10.39 12.12 -6.85
C PHE A 17 9.57 12.09 -8.14
N ILE A 18 8.44 11.39 -8.11
CA ILE A 18 7.48 11.25 -9.21
C ILE A 18 6.14 11.48 -8.51
N ASN A 19 5.44 12.58 -8.81
CA ASN A 19 4.24 13.03 -8.07
C ASN A 19 3.12 11.97 -8.10
N VAL A 20 3.22 10.97 -7.22
CA VAL A 20 2.42 9.75 -7.17
C VAL A 20 1.99 9.54 -5.73
N GLU A 21 0.70 9.36 -5.53
CA GLU A 21 0.10 8.96 -4.26
C GLU A 21 -0.35 7.50 -4.37
N GLY A 22 0.03 6.68 -3.40
CA GLY A 22 -0.37 5.28 -3.34
C GLY A 22 -1.24 5.00 -2.12
N ILE A 23 -2.32 4.25 -2.31
CA ILE A 23 -3.10 3.64 -1.22
C ILE A 23 -2.94 2.12 -1.33
N VAL A 24 -2.60 1.48 -0.22
CA VAL A 24 -2.38 0.03 -0.16
C VAL A 24 -3.18 -0.57 0.98
N GLU A 25 -4.01 -1.54 0.64
CA GLU A 25 -4.70 -2.41 1.57
C GLU A 25 -3.86 -3.67 1.80
N ILE A 26 -3.60 -3.97 3.07
CA ILE A 26 -2.89 -5.15 3.53
C ILE A 26 -3.89 -6.04 4.25
N GLN A 27 -4.24 -7.17 3.63
CA GLN A 27 -5.07 -8.20 4.24
C GLN A 27 -4.17 -9.23 4.95
N ALA A 28 -4.18 -9.22 6.28
CA ALA A 28 -3.60 -10.27 7.09
C ALA A 28 -4.74 -11.18 7.61
N PRO A 29 -4.67 -12.51 7.40
CA PRO A 29 -3.48 -13.33 7.21
C PRO A 29 -3.14 -13.72 5.75
N GLN A 30 -3.90 -13.28 4.76
CA GLN A 30 -3.89 -13.83 3.40
C GLN A 30 -2.61 -13.54 2.57
N LYS A 31 -1.60 -12.85 3.14
CA LYS A 31 -0.34 -12.45 2.45
C LYS A 31 -0.58 -11.77 1.09
N LEU A 32 -1.73 -11.12 0.94
CA LEU A 32 -2.10 -10.36 -0.25
C LEU A 32 -2.12 -8.88 0.10
N SER A 33 -1.61 -8.05 -0.81
CA SER A 33 -1.87 -6.61 -0.81
C SER A 33 -2.52 -6.23 -2.11
N SER A 34 -3.52 -5.37 -2.03
CA SER A 34 -4.13 -4.71 -3.17
C SER A 34 -4.07 -3.21 -2.95
N GLY A 35 -4.14 -2.42 -4.00
CA GLY A 35 -4.08 -0.98 -3.86
C GLY A 35 -4.28 -0.25 -5.15
N LEU A 36 -4.16 1.06 -5.06
CA LEU A 36 -4.30 2.00 -6.16
C LEU A 36 -3.13 2.98 -6.13
N LEU A 37 -2.47 3.14 -7.27
CA LEU A 37 -1.48 4.18 -7.48
C LEU A 37 -2.12 5.28 -8.32
N HIS A 38 -2.14 6.50 -7.81
CA HIS A 38 -2.61 7.68 -8.50
C HIS A 38 -1.42 8.58 -8.82
N SER A 39 -1.23 8.96 -10.07
CA SER A 39 -0.19 9.90 -10.47
C SER A 39 -0.79 11.17 -11.05
N GLN A 40 -0.27 12.32 -10.62
CA GLN A 40 -0.58 13.58 -11.26
C GLN A 40 0.51 13.94 -12.27
N PRO A 41 0.12 14.33 -13.50
CA PRO A 41 1.06 14.75 -14.51
C PRO A 41 1.73 16.05 -14.09
N LYS A 42 3.04 16.13 -14.32
CA LYS A 42 3.85 17.32 -14.01
C LYS A 42 3.59 18.49 -14.99
N SER A 43 2.86 18.23 -16.07
CA SER A 43 2.52 19.17 -17.14
C SER A 43 1.00 19.31 -17.24
N THR A 44 0.51 20.51 -17.55
CA THR A 44 -0.91 20.84 -17.75
C THR A 44 -1.56 20.08 -18.91
N VAL A 45 -0.78 19.36 -19.72
CA VAL A 45 -1.23 18.62 -20.90
C VAL A 45 -1.34 17.10 -20.64
N GLY A 46 -0.97 16.63 -19.44
CA GLY A 46 -1.11 15.22 -19.07
C GLY A 46 -2.47 14.91 -18.46
N SER A 47 -2.93 13.67 -18.62
CA SER A 47 -4.06 13.12 -17.86
C SER A 47 -3.57 12.49 -16.55
N PRO A 48 -4.31 12.62 -15.44
CA PRO A 48 -4.05 11.85 -14.23
C PRO A 48 -4.16 10.35 -14.55
N ALA A 49 -3.23 9.56 -14.02
CA ALA A 49 -3.22 8.12 -14.23
C ALA A 49 -3.53 7.39 -12.93
N CYS A 50 -4.30 6.31 -13.05
CA CYS A 50 -4.80 5.55 -11.92
C CYS A 50 -4.60 4.06 -12.20
N PHE A 51 -3.74 3.41 -11.42
CA PHE A 51 -3.32 2.03 -11.65
C PHE A 51 -3.69 1.15 -10.44
N PRO A 52 -4.67 0.26 -10.57
CA PRO A 52 -4.92 -0.74 -9.56
C PRO A 52 -3.81 -1.79 -9.59
N PHE A 53 -3.42 -2.30 -8.42
CA PHE A 53 -2.45 -3.39 -8.33
C PHE A 53 -2.86 -4.42 -7.28
N SER A 54 -2.36 -5.64 -7.47
CA SER A 54 -2.45 -6.72 -6.50
C SER A 54 -1.13 -7.49 -6.49
N ALA A 55 -0.62 -7.78 -5.30
CA ALA A 55 0.68 -8.41 -5.11
C ALA A 55 0.64 -9.43 -3.96
N LYS A 56 1.35 -10.55 -4.17
CA LYS A 56 1.68 -11.48 -3.08
C LYS A 56 2.82 -10.90 -2.27
N ARG A 57 2.69 -10.92 -0.94
CA ARG A 57 3.67 -10.35 -0.01
C ARG A 57 4.41 -11.43 0.76
N LYS A 58 5.70 -11.21 0.96
CA LYS A 58 6.55 -12.01 1.87
C LYS A 58 7.34 -11.04 2.74
N ALA A 59 7.14 -11.10 4.06
CA ALA A 59 8.00 -10.36 4.99
C ALA A 59 9.41 -10.95 4.92
N LEU A 60 10.40 -10.10 4.65
CA LEU A 60 11.81 -10.51 4.53
C LEU A 60 12.53 -10.49 5.88
N ASN A 61 12.27 -9.47 6.70
CA ASN A 61 12.80 -9.35 8.05
C ASN A 61 11.78 -8.65 8.95
N ILE A 62 11.72 -9.01 10.22
CA ILE A 62 10.87 -8.37 11.24
C ILE A 62 11.80 -7.88 12.34
N THR A 63 11.88 -6.56 12.51
CA THR A 63 12.66 -5.94 13.57
C THR A 63 11.75 -5.53 14.70
N THR A 64 11.95 -6.10 15.89
CA THR A 64 11.24 -5.71 17.11
C THR A 64 11.94 -4.51 17.71
N ILE A 65 11.24 -3.38 17.82
CA ILE A 65 11.72 -2.20 18.54
C ILE A 65 11.12 -2.27 19.96
N ALA A 66 11.95 -2.46 20.97
CA ALA A 66 11.53 -2.32 22.36
C ALA A 66 11.36 -0.82 22.68
N LEU A 67 10.18 -0.42 23.15
CA LEU A 67 9.98 0.90 23.73
C LEU A 67 10.66 0.93 25.11
N PRO A 68 11.40 2.00 25.47
CA PRO A 68 12.02 2.15 26.78
C PRO A 68 10.98 2.25 27.91
#